data_AF-D8TVU4-F1
#
_entry.id   AF-D8TVU4-F1
#
_cell.length_a   1.000
_cell.length_b   1.000
_cell.length_c   1.000
_cell.angle_alpha   90.00
_cell.angle_beta   90.00
_cell.angle_gamma   90.00
#
_symmetry.space_group_name_H-M   'P 1'
#
loop_
_entity.id
_entity.type
_entity.pdbx_description
1 polymer ?
#
loop_
_entity_poly.entity_id
_entity_poly.type
_entity_poly.pdbx_seq_one_letter_code
_entity_poly.pdbx_strand_id
1 'polypeptide(L)'
;MAFHAVAKRLIANCTAIWRIIRAFPATLLWPLFVLGLVLGLGTWGVTRIGRVEENSAKSRASSLALDTSIWFSQQLSVAIAPVQLMAAIVQYNPQYNVVQSVFAGLAPVLMEQVPLRTIKQLEYVPGGVIADIYPLEGNNGGAAGVDLFNCEPDR
;
A
#
# COMPACT_ATOMS: atom_id res chain seq x y z
N MET A 1 4.31 -25.71 -69.43
CA MET A 1 4.17 -27.18 -69.28
C MET A 1 4.59 -27.72 -67.90
N ALA A 2 5.58 -27.16 -67.21
CA ALA A 2 6.02 -27.63 -65.88
C ALA A 2 4.92 -27.60 -64.79
N PHE A 3 4.08 -26.57 -64.77
CA PHE A 3 3.01 -26.40 -63.77
C PHE A 3 1.96 -27.53 -63.77
N HIS A 4 1.62 -28.04 -64.95
CA HIS A 4 0.63 -29.12 -65.11
C HIS A 4 1.16 -30.48 -64.61
N ALA A 5 2.48 -30.70 -64.73
CA ALA A 5 3.13 -31.88 -64.20
C ALA A 5 3.25 -31.83 -62.66
N VAL A 6 3.49 -30.64 -62.09
CA VAL A 6 3.53 -30.44 -60.63
C VAL A 6 2.14 -30.65 -60.02
N ALA A 7 1.08 -30.12 -60.63
CA ALA A 7 -0.30 -30.30 -60.15
C ALA A 7 -0.72 -31.78 -60.12
N LYS A 8 -0.43 -32.55 -61.18
CA LYS A 8 -0.74 -34.00 -61.20
C LYS A 8 0.02 -34.78 -60.13
N ARG A 9 1.27 -34.41 -59.85
CA ARG A 9 2.08 -35.02 -58.77
C ARG A 9 1.53 -34.70 -57.39
N LEU A 10 1.08 -33.47 -57.15
CA LEU A 10 0.45 -33.06 -55.89
C LEU A 10 -0.85 -33.84 -55.63
N ILE A 11 -1.72 -33.95 -56.63
CA ILE A 11 -2.99 -34.69 -56.50
C ILE A 11 -2.72 -36.18 -56.23
N ALA A 12 -1.78 -36.79 -56.96
CA ALA A 12 -1.39 -38.17 -56.74
C ALA A 12 -0.85 -38.39 -55.32
N ASN A 13 0.03 -37.52 -54.82
CA ASN A 13 0.57 -37.59 -53.46
C ASN A 13 -0.53 -37.40 -52.40
N CYS A 14 -1.45 -36.45 -52.57
CA CYS A 14 -2.59 -36.25 -51.67
C CYS A 14 -3.48 -37.49 -51.60
N THR A 15 -3.81 -38.10 -52.74
CA THR A 15 -4.63 -39.33 -52.76
C THR A 15 -3.93 -40.52 -52.13
N ALA A 16 -2.61 -40.65 -52.31
CA ALA A 16 -1.80 -41.70 -51.67
C ALA A 16 -1.75 -41.53 -50.14
N ILE A 17 -1.49 -40.31 -49.66
CA ILE A 17 -1.50 -39.96 -48.23
C ILE A 17 -2.88 -40.21 -47.63
N TRP A 18 -3.95 -39.79 -48.31
CA TRP A 18 -5.33 -40.03 -47.87
C TRP A 18 -5.65 -41.51 -47.70
N ARG A 19 -5.18 -42.35 -48.63
CA ARG A 19 -5.38 -43.80 -48.56
C ARG A 19 -4.63 -44.43 -47.37
N ILE A 20 -3.42 -43.95 -47.07
CA ILE A 20 -2.63 -44.40 -45.90
C ILE A 20 -3.30 -43.97 -44.60
N ILE A 21 -3.80 -42.73 -44.52
CA ILE A 21 -4.54 -42.23 -43.35
C ILE A 21 -5.79 -43.07 -43.10
N ARG A 22 -6.52 -43.45 -44.15
CA ARG A 22 -7.72 -44.29 -44.03
C ARG A 22 -7.40 -45.74 -43.63
N ALA A 23 -6.25 -46.26 -44.04
CA ALA A 23 -5.80 -47.61 -43.70
C ALA A 23 -5.24 -47.71 -42.27
N PHE A 24 -4.55 -46.66 -41.78
CA PHE A 24 -3.91 -46.64 -40.47
C PHE A 24 -4.18 -45.32 -39.73
N PRO A 25 -5.40 -45.08 -39.23
CA PRO A 25 -5.78 -43.81 -38.58
C PRO A 25 -4.95 -43.51 -37.31
N ALA A 26 -4.41 -44.55 -36.66
CA ALA A 26 -3.55 -44.44 -35.49
C ALA A 26 -2.25 -43.63 -35.76
N THR A 27 -1.73 -43.67 -36.99
CA THR A 27 -0.50 -42.92 -37.36
C THR A 27 -0.70 -41.41 -37.35
N LEU A 28 -1.92 -40.92 -37.56
CA LEU A 28 -2.25 -39.50 -37.49
C LEU A 28 -2.69 -39.09 -36.08
N LEU A 29 -3.41 -39.95 -35.38
CA LEU A 29 -3.93 -39.67 -34.04
C LEU A 29 -2.82 -39.42 -33.02
N TRP A 30 -1.73 -40.19 -33.06
CA TRP A 30 -0.64 -40.06 -32.09
C TRP A 30 0.08 -38.71 -32.14
N PRO A 31 0.58 -38.23 -33.30
CA PRO A 31 1.21 -36.92 -33.36
C PRO A 31 0.22 -35.78 -33.07
N LEU A 32 -1.04 -35.91 -33.46
CA LEU A 32 -2.06 -34.90 -33.18
C LEU A 32 -2.38 -34.81 -31.68
N PHE A 33 -2.39 -35.96 -30.99
CA PHE A 33 -2.57 -36.04 -29.54
C PHE A 33 -1.39 -35.41 -28.79
N VAL A 34 -0.15 -35.72 -29.20
CA VAL A 34 1.06 -35.10 -28.62
C VAL A 34 1.05 -33.59 -28.86
N LEU A 35 0.71 -33.13 -30.06
CA LEU A 35 0.57 -31.71 -30.37
C LEU A 35 -0.48 -31.04 -29.46
N GLY A 36 -1.65 -31.67 -29.31
CA GLY A 36 -2.71 -31.19 -28.44
C GLY A 36 -2.28 -31.09 -26.97
N LEU A 37 -1.55 -32.09 -26.47
CA LEU A 37 -0.99 -32.08 -25.12
C LEU A 37 0.02 -30.95 -24.92
N VAL A 38 0.94 -30.74 -25.85
CA VAL A 38 1.95 -29.68 -25.76
C VAL A 38 1.28 -28.30 -25.79
N LEU A 39 0.31 -28.08 -26.67
CA LEU A 39 -0.44 -26.81 -26.73
C LEU A 39 -1.31 -26.60 -25.50
N GLY A 40 -1.99 -27.64 -25.02
CA GLY A 40 -2.81 -27.60 -23.81
C GLY A 40 -1.98 -27.28 -22.56
N LEU A 41 -0.85 -27.98 -22.37
CA LEU A 41 0.05 -27.72 -21.25
C LEU A 41 0.72 -26.35 -21.36
N GLY A 42 1.08 -25.91 -22.56
CA GLY A 42 1.65 -24.58 -22.80
C GLY A 42 0.70 -23.46 -22.40
N THR A 43 -0.54 -23.49 -22.90
CA THR A 43 -1.57 -22.50 -22.57
C THR A 43 -1.97 -22.53 -21.09
N TRP A 44 -2.07 -23.73 -20.50
CA TRP A 44 -2.30 -23.88 -19.06
C TRP A 44 -1.14 -23.31 -18.22
N GLY A 45 0.09 -23.55 -18.64
CA GLY A 45 1.29 -23.03 -17.98
C GLY A 45 1.31 -21.50 -17.93
N VAL A 46 1.09 -20.85 -19.08
CA VAL A 46 1.09 -19.38 -19.17
C VAL A 46 -0.03 -18.77 -18.31
N THR A 47 -1.24 -19.33 -18.38
CA THR A 47 -2.36 -18.82 -17.55
C THR A 47 -2.13 -19.03 -16.06
N ARG A 48 -1.47 -20.12 -15.66
CA ARG A 48 -1.10 -20.36 -14.25
C ARG A 48 -0.05 -19.37 -13.75
N ILE A 49 0.99 -19.10 -14.55
CA ILE A 49 2.04 -18.15 -14.20
C ILE A 49 1.44 -16.75 -13.99
N GLY A 50 0.56 -16.30 -14.90
CA GLY A 50 -0.10 -15.01 -14.75
C GLY A 50 -0.89 -14.87 -13.44
N ARG A 51 -1.62 -15.92 -13.04
CA ARG A 51 -2.35 -15.93 -11.75
C ARG A 51 -1.42 -15.91 -10.54
N VAL A 52 -0.30 -16.64 -10.60
CA VAL A 52 0.68 -16.65 -9.50
C VAL A 52 1.34 -15.29 -9.36
N GLU A 53 1.65 -14.63 -10.47
CA GLU A 53 2.23 -13.29 -10.47
C GLU A 53 1.25 -12.25 -9.94
N GLU A 54 -0.02 -12.30 -10.36
CA GLU A 54 -1.08 -11.43 -9.82
C GLU A 54 -1.24 -11.60 -8.30
N ASN A 55 -1.32 -12.84 -7.82
CA ASN A 55 -1.42 -13.12 -6.39
C ASN A 55 -0.16 -12.68 -5.63
N SER A 56 1.01 -12.83 -6.23
CA SER A 56 2.27 -12.35 -5.65
C SER A 56 2.31 -10.83 -5.56
N ALA A 57 1.83 -10.13 -6.60
CA ALA A 57 1.73 -8.68 -6.59
C ALA A 57 0.75 -8.18 -5.53
N LYS A 58 -0.43 -8.81 -5.41
CA LYS A 58 -1.40 -8.52 -4.34
C LYS A 58 -0.82 -8.75 -2.96
N SER A 59 -0.13 -9.87 -2.76
CA SER A 59 0.53 -10.20 -1.49
C SER A 59 1.56 -9.13 -1.12
N ARG A 60 2.45 -8.75 -2.04
CA ARG A 60 3.44 -7.68 -1.82
C ARG A 60 2.79 -6.33 -1.50
N ALA A 61 1.73 -5.96 -2.22
CA ALA A 61 0.99 -4.73 -1.93
C ALA A 61 0.36 -4.76 -0.53
N SER A 62 -0.20 -5.91 -0.11
CA SER A 62 -0.76 -6.07 1.23
C SER A 62 0.31 -6.02 2.33
N SER A 63 1.47 -6.64 2.11
CA SER A 63 2.60 -6.55 3.05
C SER A 63 3.09 -5.12 3.19
N LEU A 64 3.23 -4.39 2.08
CA LEU A 64 3.63 -2.98 2.12
C LEU A 64 2.61 -2.12 2.86
N ALA A 65 1.31 -2.34 2.62
CA ALA A 65 0.25 -1.64 3.33
C ALA A 65 0.31 -1.92 4.85
N LEU A 66 0.55 -3.17 5.25
CA LEU A 66 0.71 -3.54 6.65
C LEU A 66 1.96 -2.91 7.27
N ASP A 67 3.10 -2.91 6.57
CA ASP A 67 4.32 -2.30 7.07
C ASP A 67 4.13 -0.78 7.28
N THR A 68 3.46 -0.11 6.34
CA THR A 68 3.16 1.33 6.47
C THR A 68 2.19 1.61 7.62
N SER A 69 1.18 0.76 7.86
CA SER A 69 0.24 0.97 8.96
C SER A 69 0.92 0.77 10.32
N ILE A 70 1.82 -0.21 10.43
CA ILE A 70 2.65 -0.42 11.63
C ILE A 70 3.55 0.80 11.84
N TRP A 71 4.21 1.28 10.79
CA TRP A 71 5.05 2.48 10.87
C TRP A 71 4.27 3.70 11.34
N PHE A 72 3.07 3.95 10.80
CA PHE A 72 2.21 5.04 11.26
C PHE A 72 1.78 4.87 12.73
N SER A 73 1.44 3.65 13.16
CA SER A 73 1.06 3.36 14.54
C SER A 73 2.20 3.63 15.53
N GLN A 74 3.42 3.25 15.16
CA GLN A 74 4.62 3.55 15.95
C GLN A 74 4.86 5.06 16.02
N GLN A 75 4.72 5.75 14.88
CA GLN A 75 4.90 7.19 14.82
C GLN A 75 3.89 7.95 15.68
N LEU A 76 2.62 7.52 15.66
CA LEU A 76 1.57 8.06 16.53
C LEU A 76 1.85 7.78 18.00
N SER A 77 2.33 6.58 18.33
CA SER A 77 2.68 6.23 19.71
C SER A 77 3.78 7.13 20.26
N VAL A 78 4.80 7.44 19.44
CA VAL A 78 5.87 8.40 19.80
C VAL A 78 5.31 9.82 19.91
N ALA A 79 4.41 10.23 19.00
CA ALA A 79 3.79 11.55 19.01
C ALA A 79 2.91 11.81 20.24
N ILE A 80 2.30 10.76 20.81
CA ILE A 80 1.41 10.87 21.98
C ILE A 80 2.21 10.97 23.29
N ALA A 81 3.47 10.51 23.33
CA ALA A 81 4.26 10.46 24.55
C ALA A 81 4.42 11.83 25.27
N PRO A 82 4.72 12.94 24.58
CA PRO A 82 4.75 14.27 25.21
C PRO A 82 3.43 14.67 25.85
N VAL A 83 2.31 14.34 25.21
CA VAL A 83 0.96 14.66 25.71
C VAL A 83 0.67 13.87 26.98
N GLN A 84 1.03 12.59 27.03
CA GLN A 84 0.89 11.76 28.23
C GLN A 84 1.76 12.27 29.39
N LEU A 85 3.00 12.70 29.09
CA LEU A 85 3.88 13.29 30.09
C LEU A 85 3.28 14.58 30.67
N MET A 86 2.79 15.47 29.81
CA MET A 86 2.13 16.71 30.25
C MET A 86 0.86 16.42 31.07
N ALA A 87 0.06 15.43 30.67
CA ALA A 87 -1.10 14.99 31.44
C ALA A 87 -0.70 14.47 32.83
N ALA A 88 0.39 13.72 32.94
CA ALA A 88 0.91 13.23 34.22
C ALA A 88 1.40 14.40 35.11
N ILE A 89 2.04 15.42 34.55
CA ILE A 89 2.46 16.62 35.28
C ILE A 89 1.25 17.37 35.84
N VAL A 90 0.20 17.55 35.03
CA VAL A 90 -1.06 18.18 35.45
C VAL A 90 -1.74 17.38 36.56
N GLN A 91 -1.73 16.04 36.46
CA GLN A 91 -2.30 15.17 37.50
C GLN A 91 -1.50 15.24 38.81
N TYR A 92 -0.18 15.35 38.73
CA TYR A 92 0.69 15.44 39.90
C TYR A 92 0.58 16.78 40.62
N ASN A 93 0.54 17.89 39.87
CA ASN A 93 0.36 19.23 40.43
C ASN A 93 -0.71 20.00 39.64
N PRO A 94 -1.97 20.09 40.12
CA PRO A 94 -3.06 20.76 39.41
C PRO A 94 -2.99 22.30 39.47
N GLN A 95 -1.88 22.88 39.92
CA GLN A 95 -1.67 24.32 39.88
C GLN A 95 -1.30 24.77 38.44
N TYR A 96 -2.29 25.14 37.65
CA TYR A 96 -2.13 25.50 36.23
C TYR A 96 -1.08 26.59 35.98
N ASN A 97 -0.93 27.57 36.87
CA ASN A 97 0.10 28.62 36.77
C ASN A 97 1.53 28.05 36.81
N VAL A 98 1.75 27.01 37.62
CA VAL A 98 3.06 26.34 37.74
C VAL A 98 3.28 25.42 36.55
N VAL A 99 2.24 24.72 36.10
CA VAL A 99 2.35 23.84 34.92
C VAL A 99 2.62 24.65 33.66
N GLN A 100 2.08 25.86 33.53
CA GLN A 100 2.35 26.75 32.40
C GLN A 100 3.84 27.12 32.30
N SER A 101 4.49 27.48 33.42
CA SER A 101 5.92 27.79 33.39
C SER A 101 6.79 26.57 33.09
N VAL A 102 6.37 25.40 33.56
CA VAL A 102 7.00 24.11 33.23
C VAL A 102 6.82 23.76 31.75
N PHE A 103 5.64 24.02 31.18
CA PHE A 103 5.35 23.81 29.76
C PHE A 103 6.27 24.66 28.87
N ALA A 104 6.42 25.94 29.17
CA ALA A 104 7.29 26.84 28.39
C ALA A 104 8.75 26.35 28.33
N GLY A 105 9.25 25.70 29.40
CA GLY A 105 10.59 25.11 29.44
C GLY A 105 10.69 23.71 28.81
N LEU A 106 9.65 22.88 28.98
CA LEU A 106 9.66 21.49 28.51
C LEU A 106 9.22 21.33 27.04
N ALA A 107 8.32 22.18 26.55
CA ALA A 107 7.76 22.05 25.20
C ALA A 107 8.83 22.06 24.08
N PRO A 108 9.89 22.90 24.12
CA PRO A 108 11.00 22.82 23.17
C PRO A 108 11.70 21.46 23.21
N VAL A 109 12.03 20.99 24.41
CA VAL A 109 12.75 19.72 24.61
C VAL A 109 11.91 18.53 24.15
N LEU A 110 10.61 18.55 24.43
CA LEU A 110 9.68 17.50 24.02
C LEU A 110 9.48 17.48 22.50
N MET A 111 9.43 18.64 21.84
CA MET A 111 9.35 18.72 20.39
C MET A 111 10.64 18.23 19.71
N GLU A 112 11.81 18.45 20.31
CA GLU A 112 13.09 17.92 19.81
C GLU A 112 13.19 16.39 19.91
N GLN A 113 12.50 15.78 20.88
CA GLN A 113 12.48 14.32 21.06
C GLN A 113 11.60 13.61 20.03
N VAL A 114 10.68 14.33 19.39
CA VAL A 114 9.77 13.76 18.40
C VAL A 114 10.35 13.96 17.00
N PRO A 115 10.24 12.97 16.09
CA PRO A 115 10.75 13.13 14.73
C PRO A 115 10.14 14.35 14.03
N LEU A 116 10.96 15.06 13.25
CA LEU A 116 10.59 16.28 12.53
C LEU A 116 9.27 16.10 11.77
N ARG A 117 8.38 17.10 11.86
CA ARG A 117 7.07 17.17 11.19
C ARG A 117 6.01 16.16 11.65
N THR A 118 6.23 15.45 12.76
CA THR A 118 5.21 14.54 13.32
C THR A 118 4.16 15.31 14.12
N ILE A 119 4.62 16.26 14.94
CA ILE A 119 3.77 17.17 15.70
C ILE A 119 3.96 18.54 15.07
N LYS A 120 2.85 19.18 14.71
CA LYS A 120 2.87 20.55 14.17
C LYS A 120 3.06 21.57 15.30
N GLN A 121 2.28 21.40 16.36
CA GLN A 121 2.32 22.23 17.56
C GLN A 121 1.82 21.45 18.77
N LEU A 122 2.30 21.86 19.93
CA LEU A 122 1.89 21.46 21.25
C LEU A 122 1.14 22.64 21.87
N GLU A 123 -0.06 22.40 22.37
CA GLU A 123 -0.89 23.44 22.99
C GLU A 123 -1.19 23.05 24.43
N TYR A 124 -1.06 24.03 25.32
CA TYR A 124 -1.48 23.91 26.70
C TYR A 124 -2.86 24.54 26.87
N VAL A 125 -3.86 23.70 27.14
CA VAL A 125 -5.28 24.10 27.14
C VAL A 125 -5.96 23.75 28.47
N PRO A 126 -5.66 24.46 29.57
CA PRO A 126 -6.35 24.26 30.83
C PRO A 126 -7.82 24.70 30.71
N GLY A 127 -8.76 23.82 31.08
CA GLY A 127 -10.18 24.15 31.13
C GLY A 127 -10.83 24.52 29.79
N GLY A 128 -10.20 24.18 28.66
CA GLY A 128 -10.69 24.50 27.33
C GLY A 128 -10.17 25.81 26.74
N VAL A 129 -9.42 26.60 27.50
CA VAL A 129 -8.83 27.85 26.99
C VAL A 129 -7.36 27.63 26.67
N ILE A 130 -6.94 27.99 25.45
CA ILE A 130 -5.53 27.87 25.05
C ILE A 130 -4.71 28.90 25.85
N ALA A 131 -3.84 28.44 26.74
CA ALA A 131 -3.01 29.30 27.57
C ALA A 131 -1.59 29.48 27.01
N ASP A 132 -1.05 28.48 26.33
CA ASP A 132 0.28 28.55 25.71
C ASP A 132 0.38 27.62 24.50
N ILE A 133 1.25 27.96 23.54
CA ILE A 133 1.41 27.25 22.26
C ILE A 133 2.90 27.19 21.91
N TYR A 134 3.37 26.02 21.49
CA TYR A 134 4.73 25.84 20.99
C TYR A 134 4.80 24.85 19.81
N PRO A 135 5.50 25.13 18.71
CA PRO A 135 6.17 26.39 18.39
C PRO A 135 5.16 27.46 17.94
N LEU A 136 5.50 28.72 18.19
CA LEU A 136 4.76 29.89 17.71
C LEU A 136 5.08 30.15 16.23
N GLU A 137 4.68 29.23 15.35
CA GLU A 137 4.84 29.40 13.90
C GLU A 137 3.55 29.92 13.24
N GLY A 138 3.68 30.87 12.31
CA GLY A 138 2.58 31.38 11.49
C GLY A 138 1.58 32.28 12.25
N ASN A 139 0.29 32.12 11.95
CA ASN A 139 -0.79 32.96 12.51
C ASN A 139 -1.27 32.49 13.90
N ASN A 140 -0.55 31.57 14.54
CA ASN A 140 -0.90 30.97 15.82
C ASN A 140 -0.74 31.94 17.00
N GLY A 141 -0.08 33.09 16.81
CA GLY A 141 0.06 34.12 17.85
C GLY A 141 -1.26 34.73 18.33
N GLY A 142 -2.36 34.58 17.56
CA GLY A 142 -3.70 34.98 17.95
C GLY A 142 -4.57 33.87 18.56
N ALA A 143 -4.06 32.64 18.67
CA ALA A 143 -4.82 31.51 19.22
C ALA A 143 -4.72 31.42 20.76
N ALA A 144 -3.76 32.11 21.38
CA ALA A 144 -3.72 32.22 22.84
C ALA A 144 -4.94 32.98 23.37
N GLY A 145 -5.62 32.41 24.38
CA GLY A 145 -6.84 32.93 24.97
C GLY A 145 -8.13 32.49 24.29
N VAL A 146 -8.06 31.69 23.22
CA VAL A 146 -9.26 31.14 22.57
C VAL A 146 -9.83 30.01 23.42
N ASP A 147 -11.13 30.09 23.69
CA ASP A 147 -11.92 29.01 24.28
C ASP A 147 -12.34 28.03 23.18
N LEU A 148 -11.81 26.81 23.25
CA LEU A 148 -12.11 25.73 22.32
C LEU A 148 -13.56 25.26 22.39
N PHE A 149 -14.21 25.41 23.54
CA PHE A 149 -15.59 24.96 23.73
C PHE A 149 -16.62 25.98 23.25
N ASN A 150 -16.20 27.22 23.07
CA ASN A 150 -17.05 28.32 22.60
C ASN A 150 -16.64 28.84 21.22
N CYS A 151 -15.81 28.08 20.48
CA CYS A 151 -15.47 28.43 19.11
C CYS A 151 -16.62 28.07 18.16
N GLU A 152 -17.01 29.03 17.32
CA GLU A 152 -18.11 28.88 16.36
C GLU A 152 -17.70 27.85 15.27
N PRO A 153 -18.60 26.93 14.83
CA PRO A 153 -18.18 25.72 14.09
C PRO A 153 -17.73 25.93 12.64
N ASP A 154 -17.51 27.16 12.17
CA ASP A 154 -17.37 27.46 10.74
C ASP A 154 -16.22 28.44 10.48
N ARG A 155 -15.00 27.91 10.29
CA ARG A 155 -13.91 28.55 9.53
C ARG A 155 -13.02 27.53 8.85
#